data_AF-A0A673BPV9-F1
#
_entry.id   AF-A0A673BPV9-F1
#
_cell.length_a   1.000
_cell.length_b   1.000
_cell.length_c   1.000
_cell.angle_alpha   90.00
_cell.angle_beta   90.00
_cell.angle_gamma   90.00
#
_symmetry.space_group_name_H-M   'P 1'
#
loop_
_entity.id
_entity.type
_entity.pdbx_description
1 polymer ?
#
loop_
_entity_poly.entity_id
_entity_poly.type
_entity_poly.pdbx_seq_one_letter_code
_entity_poly.pdbx_strand_id
1 'polypeptide(L)'
;LCREEAAELSSLKSQLQDIEVPLFAVVKENLGKELDCFKKYFSGKVYVDQQRNFYGPQERWMFLSMFLRVGVWMNLWRAYRRGYRGNLRGEGLVLGGVFVIGPGNQGILLEHREKEFGDKVNMLAVLRTARKMQDDGAR
;
A
#
# COMPACT_ATOMS: atom_id res chain seq x y z
N LEU A 1 -4.81 -9.22 2.65
CA LEU A 1 -4.85 -7.82 3.12
C LEU A 1 -4.14 -6.91 2.13
N CYS A 2 -2.85 -7.09 1.83
CA CYS A 2 -2.14 -6.28 0.82
C CYS A 2 -2.82 -6.27 -0.58
N ARG A 3 -3.38 -7.40 -1.02
CA ARG A 3 -4.13 -7.48 -2.31
C ARG A 3 -5.44 -6.69 -2.30
N GLU A 4 -6.09 -6.61 -1.15
CA GLU A 4 -7.35 -5.87 -1.00
C GLU A 4 -7.07 -4.37 -1.05
N GLU A 5 -6.05 -3.92 -0.32
CA GLU A 5 -5.62 -2.51 -0.37
C GLU A 5 -5.08 -2.12 -1.75
N ALA A 6 -4.31 -2.99 -2.41
CA ALA A 6 -3.85 -2.75 -3.78
C ALA A 6 -5.00 -2.58 -4.78
N ALA A 7 -6.06 -3.38 -4.65
CA ALA A 7 -7.26 -3.28 -5.48
C ALA A 7 -8.03 -1.97 -5.20
N GLU A 8 -8.15 -1.59 -3.92
CA GLU A 8 -8.76 -0.31 -3.54
C GLU A 8 -7.93 0.87 -4.07
N LEU A 9 -6.61 0.90 -3.91
CA LEU A 9 -5.72 1.92 -4.48
C LEU A 9 -5.82 2.01 -6.00
N SER A 10 -5.95 0.86 -6.66
CA SER A 10 -6.13 0.80 -8.10
C SER A 10 -7.45 1.40 -8.56
N SER A 11 -8.50 1.37 -7.74
CA SER A 11 -9.78 2.01 -8.05
C SER A 11 -9.65 3.54 -8.15
N LEU A 12 -8.66 4.14 -7.50
CA LEU A 12 -8.38 5.58 -7.61
C LEU A 12 -7.54 5.94 -8.84
N LYS A 13 -7.03 4.95 -9.60
CA LYS A 13 -6.10 5.20 -10.69
C LYS A 13 -6.63 6.21 -11.72
N SER A 14 -7.89 6.11 -12.12
CA SER A 14 -8.48 7.05 -13.08
C SER A 14 -8.46 8.48 -12.54
N GLN A 15 -8.89 8.66 -11.29
CA GLN A 15 -8.93 9.97 -10.65
C GLN A 15 -7.53 10.57 -10.42
N LEU A 16 -6.52 9.72 -10.20
CA LEU A 16 -5.13 10.13 -10.09
C LEU A 16 -4.53 10.47 -11.46
N GLN A 17 -4.93 9.77 -12.52
CA GLN A 17 -4.51 10.08 -13.89
C GLN A 17 -5.09 11.41 -14.38
N ASP A 18 -6.32 11.76 -14.00
CA ASP A 18 -6.95 13.05 -14.32
C ASP A 18 -6.17 14.25 -13.75
N ILE A 19 -5.43 14.03 -12.66
CA ILE A 19 -4.58 15.02 -12.00
C ILE A 19 -3.08 14.79 -12.24
N GLU A 20 -2.75 13.94 -13.22
CA GLU A 20 -1.37 13.60 -13.65
C GLU A 20 -0.47 13.01 -12.54
N VAL A 21 -1.06 12.43 -11.50
CA VAL A 21 -0.33 11.81 -10.38
C VAL A 21 -0.12 10.31 -10.67
N PRO A 22 1.13 9.84 -10.84
CA PRO A 22 1.39 8.43 -11.09
C PRO A 22 1.23 7.58 -9.83
N LEU A 23 0.74 6.35 -10.00
CA LEU A 23 0.57 5.38 -8.93
C LEU A 23 1.65 4.29 -9.01
N PHE A 24 2.42 4.13 -7.93
CA PHE A 24 3.52 3.17 -7.83
C PHE A 24 3.34 2.23 -6.63
N ALA A 25 3.75 0.97 -6.78
CA ALA A 25 3.89 0.03 -5.67
C ALA A 25 5.33 -0.49 -5.61
N VAL A 26 5.88 -0.60 -4.40
CA VAL A 26 7.21 -1.13 -4.15
C VAL A 26 7.08 -2.41 -3.34
N VAL A 27 7.59 -3.52 -3.86
CA VAL A 27 7.55 -4.83 -3.19
C VAL A 27 8.95 -5.31 -2.86
N LYS A 28 9.10 -6.02 -1.75
CA LYS A 28 10.40 -6.53 -1.28
C LYS A 28 10.90 -7.81 -1.96
N GLU A 29 9.98 -8.59 -2.54
CA GLU A 29 10.29 -9.93 -3.04
C GLU A 29 9.82 -10.12 -4.48
N ASN A 30 10.69 -10.67 -5.32
CA ASN A 30 10.32 -11.19 -6.63
C ASN A 30 10.06 -12.70 -6.56
N LEU A 31 9.13 -13.11 -5.69
CA LEU A 31 8.59 -14.46 -5.75
C LEU A 31 7.65 -14.48 -6.97
N GLY A 32 8.12 -14.94 -8.13
CA GLY A 32 7.46 -14.72 -9.43
C GLY A 32 5.94 -14.95 -9.43
N LYS A 33 5.45 -16.02 -8.79
CA LYS A 33 4.00 -16.29 -8.66
C LYS A 33 3.24 -15.25 -7.82
N GLU A 34 3.86 -14.71 -6.78
CA GLU A 34 3.26 -13.71 -5.91
C GLU A 34 3.25 -12.32 -6.52
N LEU A 35 4.33 -11.95 -7.20
CA LEU A 35 4.41 -10.70 -7.95
C LEU A 35 3.37 -10.68 -9.07
N ASP A 36 3.26 -11.75 -9.84
CA ASP A 36 2.27 -11.87 -10.91
C ASP A 36 0.84 -11.87 -10.35
N CYS A 37 0.61 -12.49 -9.20
CA CYS A 37 -0.67 -12.38 -8.50
C CYS A 37 -0.94 -10.94 -8.03
N PHE A 38 0.03 -10.23 -7.47
CA PHE A 38 -0.13 -8.86 -6.97
C PHE A 38 -0.41 -7.88 -8.12
N LYS A 39 0.31 -8.01 -9.24
CA LYS A 39 0.10 -7.20 -10.45
C LYS A 39 -1.33 -7.30 -10.99
N LYS A 40 -2.05 -8.41 -10.76
CA LYS A 40 -3.47 -8.52 -11.15
C LYS A 40 -4.39 -7.63 -10.31
N TYR A 41 -4.02 -7.31 -9.08
CA TYR A 41 -4.79 -6.44 -8.19
C TYR A 41 -4.29 -4.99 -8.20
N PHE A 42 -3.11 -4.73 -8.75
CA PHE A 42 -2.53 -3.39 -8.79
C PHE A 42 -2.39 -2.87 -10.23
N SER A 43 -3.09 -1.78 -10.54
CA SER A 43 -3.10 -1.19 -11.89
C SER A 43 -1.97 -0.19 -12.15
N GLY A 44 -1.19 0.18 -11.15
CA GLY A 44 -0.01 1.07 -11.27
C GLY A 44 1.28 0.34 -11.67
N LYS A 45 2.41 1.06 -11.73
CA LYS A 45 3.71 0.39 -11.95
C LYS A 45 4.20 -0.24 -10.66
N VAL A 46 4.71 -1.47 -10.75
CA VAL A 46 5.25 -2.21 -9.61
C VAL A 46 6.78 -2.30 -9.75
N TYR A 47 7.48 -1.88 -8.71
CA TYR A 47 8.93 -1.96 -8.59
C TYR A 47 9.31 -2.96 -7.50
N VAL A 48 10.43 -3.66 -7.71
CA VAL A 48 11.00 -4.57 -6.71
C VAL A 48 12.17 -3.87 -6.06
N ASP A 49 12.09 -3.66 -4.75
CA ASP A 49 13.21 -3.17 -3.95
C ASP A 49 14.01 -4.36 -3.40
N GLN A 50 15.02 -4.79 -4.18
CA GLN A 50 15.87 -5.92 -3.83
C GLN A 50 16.72 -5.65 -2.58
N GLN A 51 17.05 -4.38 -2.32
CA GLN A 51 17.88 -3.98 -1.18
C GLN A 51 17.05 -3.69 0.07
N ARG A 52 15.71 -3.65 -0.05
CA ARG A 52 14.76 -3.33 1.01
C ARG A 52 14.97 -1.95 1.67
N ASN A 53 15.64 -1.02 0.98
CA ASN A 53 15.91 0.32 1.48
C ASN A 53 14.64 1.12 1.76
N PHE A 54 13.56 0.92 1.00
CA PHE A 54 12.27 1.57 1.21
C PHE A 54 11.56 1.13 2.49
N TYR A 55 11.95 -0.01 3.06
CA TYR A 55 11.41 -0.51 4.32
C TYR A 55 12.12 0.09 5.54
N GLY A 56 13.14 0.92 5.30
CA GLY A 56 13.94 1.58 6.32
C GLY A 56 14.97 0.66 6.99
N PRO A 57 15.85 1.21 7.84
CA PRO A 57 16.88 0.43 8.54
C PRO A 57 16.29 -0.58 9.54
N GLN A 58 15.04 -0.38 9.96
CA GLN A 58 14.33 -1.25 10.88
C GLN A 58 13.00 -1.69 10.26
N GLU A 59 13.00 -2.90 9.73
CA GLU A 59 11.78 -3.53 9.23
C GLU A 59 10.79 -3.73 10.37
N ARG A 60 9.52 -3.40 10.11
CA ARG A 60 8.44 -3.51 11.10
C ARG A 60 7.77 -4.87 10.98
N TRP A 61 8.32 -5.84 11.70
CA TRP A 61 7.81 -7.20 11.74
C TRP A 61 6.69 -7.36 12.77
N MET A 62 5.60 -7.96 12.35
CA MET A 62 4.60 -8.52 13.26
C MET A 62 4.65 -10.04 13.18
N PHE A 63 5.38 -10.64 14.13
CA PHE A 63 5.40 -12.09 14.35
C PHE A 63 4.22 -12.49 15.25
N LEU A 64 4.48 -13.01 16.45
CA LEU A 64 3.44 -13.49 17.38
C LEU A 64 2.42 -12.41 17.78
N SER A 65 2.80 -11.13 17.74
CA SER A 65 1.90 -10.02 18.06
C SER A 65 0.71 -9.91 17.11
N MET A 66 0.75 -10.54 15.93
CA MET A 66 -0.39 -10.66 15.03
C MET A 66 -1.57 -11.40 15.71
N PHE A 67 -1.29 -12.46 16.47
CA PHE A 67 -2.34 -13.28 17.10
C PHE A 67 -3.02 -12.58 18.30
N LEU A 68 -2.32 -11.65 18.94
CA LEU A 68 -2.81 -10.92 20.12
C LEU A 68 -3.70 -9.73 19.75
N ARG A 69 -3.70 -9.29 18.49
CA ARG A 69 -4.46 -8.11 18.03
C ARG A 69 -5.80 -8.51 17.44
N VAL A 70 -6.89 -8.23 18.17
CA VAL A 70 -8.27 -8.49 17.72
C VAL A 70 -8.58 -7.81 16.38
N GLY A 71 -8.03 -6.61 16.13
CA GLY A 71 -8.20 -5.88 14.88
C GLY A 71 -7.75 -6.65 13.64
N VAL A 72 -6.62 -7.36 13.74
CA VAL A 72 -6.10 -8.22 12.66
C VAL A 72 -7.09 -9.34 12.32
N TRP A 73 -7.68 -9.98 13.33
CA TRP A 73 -8.68 -11.04 13.12
C TRP A 73 -9.95 -10.51 12.43
N MET A 74 -10.45 -9.34 12.86
CA MET A 74 -11.60 -8.69 12.20
C MET A 74 -11.28 -8.33 10.75
N ASN A 75 -10.08 -7.79 10.49
CA ASN A 75 -9.62 -7.44 9.15
C ASN A 75 -9.49 -8.69 8.26
N LEU A 76 -8.95 -9.79 8.80
CA LEU A 76 -8.81 -11.05 8.09
C LEU A 76 -10.17 -11.66 7.76
N TRP A 77 -11.11 -11.63 8.70
CA TRP A 77 -12.49 -12.08 8.47
C TRP A 77 -13.20 -11.26 7.40
N ARG A 78 -13.00 -9.93 7.40
CA ARG A 78 -13.53 -9.03 6.36
C ARG A 78 -12.95 -9.36 4.98
N ALA A 79 -11.65 -9.55 4.89
CA ALA A 79 -10.97 -9.92 3.64
C ALA A 79 -11.46 -11.28 3.12
N TYR A 80 -11.65 -12.25 4.02
CA TYR A 80 -12.21 -13.56 3.71
C TYR A 80 -13.64 -13.45 3.15
N ARG A 81 -14.51 -12.66 3.78
CA ARG A 81 -15.88 -12.40 3.26
C ARG A 81 -15.89 -11.74 1.88
N ARG A 82 -14.86 -10.95 1.55
CA ARG A 82 -14.67 -10.31 0.24
C ARG A 82 -13.97 -11.23 -0.78
N GLY A 83 -13.70 -12.49 -0.44
CA GLY A 83 -13.11 -13.48 -1.35
C GLY A 83 -11.58 -13.44 -1.45
N TYR A 84 -10.90 -12.62 -0.64
CA TYR A 84 -9.44 -12.60 -0.61
C TYR A 84 -8.92 -13.74 0.28
N ARG A 85 -8.39 -14.79 -0.33
CA ARG A 85 -7.67 -15.85 0.40
C ARG A 85 -6.30 -15.36 0.84
N GLY A 86 -6.00 -15.52 2.13
CA GLY A 86 -4.66 -15.32 2.67
C GLY A 86 -3.70 -16.36 2.10
N ASN A 87 -2.53 -15.90 1.66
CA ASN A 87 -1.43 -16.78 1.32
C ASN A 87 -0.37 -16.59 2.41
N LEU A 88 0.00 -17.67 3.10
CA LEU A 88 1.10 -17.69 4.08
C LEU A 88 2.44 -18.07 3.42
N ARG A 89 2.46 -18.18 2.08
CA ARG A 89 3.70 -18.27 1.31
C ARG A 89 4.21 -16.83 1.08
N GLY A 90 5.50 -16.61 1.33
CA GLY A 90 6.16 -15.30 1.36
C GLY A 90 6.40 -14.79 2.79
N GLU A 91 7.33 -13.84 2.96
CA GLU A 91 7.51 -13.12 4.22
C GLU A 91 6.37 -12.09 4.41
N GLY A 92 5.13 -12.57 4.57
CA GLY A 92 3.92 -11.75 4.73
C GLY A 92 3.77 -11.06 6.10
N LEU A 93 4.88 -10.90 6.84
CA LEU A 93 4.92 -10.41 8.23
C LEU A 93 5.45 -8.97 8.36
N VAL A 94 5.81 -8.34 7.23
CA VAL A 94 6.28 -6.96 7.21
C VAL A 94 5.10 -6.02 6.94
N LEU A 95 5.01 -4.96 7.76
CA LEU A 95 4.02 -3.90 7.59
C LEU A 95 4.35 -2.98 6.43
N GLY A 96 3.34 -2.66 5.64
CA GLY A 96 3.43 -1.70 4.55
C GLY A 96 3.23 -0.26 4.99
N GLY A 97 3.07 0.58 3.97
CA GLY A 97 2.68 1.96 4.10
C GLY A 97 2.33 2.57 2.75
N VAL A 98 1.59 3.67 2.79
CA VAL A 98 1.21 4.46 1.62
C VAL A 98 1.75 5.87 1.81
N PHE A 99 2.37 6.39 0.76
CA PHE A 99 2.97 7.70 0.75
C PHE A 99 2.40 8.52 -0.41
N VAL A 100 2.13 9.79 -0.14
CA VAL A 100 1.85 10.80 -1.16
C VAL A 100 3.02 11.76 -1.16
N ILE A 101 3.75 11.81 -2.27
CA ILE A 101 4.95 12.63 -2.43
C ILE A 101 4.59 13.81 -3.32
N GLY A 102 4.84 15.03 -2.83
CA GLY A 102 4.57 16.26 -3.56
C GLY A 102 5.62 16.52 -4.66
N PRO A 103 5.30 17.39 -5.64
CA PRO A 103 6.21 17.76 -6.70
C PRO A 103 7.48 18.48 -6.20
N GLY A 104 8.59 18.30 -6.93
CA GLY A 104 9.86 18.97 -6.65
C GLY A 104 10.39 18.68 -5.25
N ASN A 105 10.62 19.73 -4.46
CA ASN A 105 11.19 19.66 -3.12
C ASN A 105 10.13 19.70 -2.00
N GLN A 106 8.85 19.50 -2.30
CA GLN A 106 7.78 19.56 -1.31
C GLN A 106 7.80 18.36 -0.33
N GLY A 107 8.45 17.26 -0.71
CA GLY A 107 8.65 16.10 0.15
C GLY A 107 7.39 15.25 0.31
N ILE A 108 7.25 14.58 1.46
CA ILE A 108 6.13 13.68 1.75
C ILE A 108 4.97 14.49 2.35
N LEU A 109 3.83 14.49 1.66
CA LEU A 109 2.62 15.22 2.04
C LEU A 109 1.66 14.38 2.88
N LEU A 110 1.62 13.08 2.62
CA LEU A 110 0.87 12.13 3.43
C LEU A 110 1.69 10.87 3.61
N GLU A 111 1.81 10.45 4.86
CA GLU A 111 2.45 9.21 5.25
C GLU A 111 1.44 8.40 6.07
N HIS A 112 1.05 7.25 5.54
CA HIS A 112 0.26 6.26 6.27
C HIS A 112 1.11 5.02 6.46
N ARG A 113 1.58 4.81 7.68
CA ARG A 113 2.28 3.59 8.08
C ARG A 113 1.27 2.64 8.70
N GLU A 114 1.10 1.45 8.11
CA GLU A 114 0.23 0.43 8.69
C GLU A 114 0.68 0.14 10.12
N LYS A 115 -0.23 0.23 11.10
CA LYS A 115 0.03 -0.14 12.50
C LYS A 115 -0.22 -1.61 12.76
N GLU A 116 -1.20 -2.17 12.06
CA GLU A 116 -1.57 -3.58 12.08
C GLU A 116 -1.96 -4.05 10.68
N PHE A 117 -2.00 -5.36 10.45
CA PHE A 117 -2.34 -5.88 9.13
C PHE A 117 -3.77 -5.50 8.74
N GLY A 118 -3.91 -4.87 7.58
CA GLY A 118 -5.21 -4.40 7.09
C GLY A 118 -5.66 -3.09 7.72
N ASP A 119 -4.76 -2.37 8.39
CA ASP A 119 -4.90 -0.95 8.73
C ASP A 119 -4.74 -0.10 7.46
N LYS A 120 -5.83 0.01 6.71
CA LYS A 120 -5.82 0.63 5.38
C LYS A 120 -5.68 2.14 5.44
N VAL A 121 -5.02 2.69 4.42
CA VAL A 121 -5.01 4.14 4.24
C VAL A 121 -6.42 4.70 3.97
N ASN A 122 -6.68 5.92 4.45
CA ASN A 122 -7.89 6.63 4.09
C ASN A 122 -7.81 7.13 2.63
N MET A 123 -8.53 6.45 1.75
CA MET A 123 -8.60 6.74 0.32
C MET A 123 -9.01 8.19 -0.01
N LEU A 124 -9.94 8.76 0.77
CA LEU A 124 -10.35 10.16 0.60
C LEU A 124 -9.26 11.14 1.03
N ALA A 125 -8.41 10.75 1.99
CA ALA A 125 -7.27 11.57 2.41
C ALA A 125 -6.17 11.54 1.33
N VAL A 126 -5.90 10.38 0.72
CA VAL A 126 -4.98 10.25 -0.41
C VAL A 126 -5.43 11.14 -1.57
N LEU A 127 -6.70 11.01 -1.99
CA LEU A 127 -7.24 11.81 -3.09
C LEU A 127 -7.21 13.31 -2.81
N ARG A 128 -7.62 13.72 -1.60
CA ARG A 128 -7.62 15.14 -1.21
C ARG A 128 -6.21 15.72 -1.20
N THR A 129 -5.25 14.98 -0.66
CA THR A 129 -3.85 15.41 -0.65
C THR A 129 -3.31 15.51 -2.08
N ALA A 130 -3.67 14.54 -2.93
CA ALA A 130 -3.25 14.53 -4.33
C ALA A 130 -3.81 15.70 -5.14
N ARG A 131 -5.06 16.08 -4.92
CA ARG A 131 -5.64 17.27 -5.54
C ARG A 131 -5.00 18.56 -5.03
N LYS A 132 -4.80 18.66 -3.72
CA LYS A 132 -4.20 19.86 -3.11
C LYS A 132 -2.80 20.15 -3.65
N MET A 133 -1.97 19.13 -3.90
CA MET A 133 -0.64 19.36 -4.46
C MET A 133 -0.65 19.86 -5.91
N GLN A 134 -1.68 19.53 -6.69
CA GLN A 134 -1.84 20.09 -8.03
C GLN A 134 -2.17 21.58 -7.96
N ASP A 135 -3.08 21.96 -7.06
CA ASP A 135 -3.46 23.36 -6.84
C ASP A 135 -2.30 24.22 -6.32
N ASP A 136 -1.45 23.65 -5.43
CA ASP A 136 -0.29 24.34 -4.86
C ASP A 136 0.88 24.43 -5.86
N GLY A 137 0.99 23.49 -6.81
CA GLY A 137 2.03 23.50 -7.86
C GLY A 137 1.67 24.31 -9.12
N ALA A 138 0.39 24.66 -9.31
CA ALA A 138 -0.09 25.53 -10.39
C ALA A 138 -0.01 27.03 -10.06
N ARG A 139 0.41 27.39 -8.84
CA ARG A 139 0.65 28.76 -8.36
C ARG A 139 2.14 29.10 -8.42
#